data_AF-A0A5A7MGT7-F1
#
_entry.id   AF-A0A5A7MGT7-F1
#
_cell.length_a   1.000
_cell.length_b   1.000
_cell.length_c   1.000
_cell.angle_alpha   90.00
_cell.angle_beta   90.00
_cell.angle_gamma   90.00
#
_symmetry.space_group_name_H-M   'P 1'
#
loop_
_entity.id
_entity.type
_entity.pdbx_description
1 polymer ?
#
loop_
_entity_poly.entity_id
_entity_poly.type
_entity_poly.pdbx_seq_one_letter_code
_entity_poly.pdbx_strand_id
1 'polypeptide(L)'
;MNDSNQKYLTMALAYIEIGRVASLSDSEQIKTTDFQNAIAYQLFHAIELFYKYMLAKKGVKRKTHILNELDAEYKRLYPGDKFILDHPFDFSDYECIALNENEPELVNNHLKEFSPDFMDQHLRYPTGQKTGGYIYSIDASTFDRIKSKMLYLVNC
;
A
#
# COMPACT_ATOMS: atom_id res chain seq x y z
N MET A 1 -6.85 10.14 23.67
CA MET A 1 -6.45 9.84 22.28
C MET A 1 -7.06 10.90 21.40
N ASN A 2 -6.30 11.57 20.54
CA ASN A 2 -6.82 12.66 19.73
C ASN A 2 -7.68 12.09 18.59
N ASP A 3 -8.96 12.43 18.57
CA ASP A 3 -10.02 11.85 17.71
C ASP A 3 -9.67 11.94 16.20
N SER A 4 -8.88 12.96 15.84
CA SER A 4 -8.34 13.16 14.49
C SER A 4 -7.47 12.00 13.97
N ASN A 5 -6.74 11.29 14.84
CA ASN A 5 -5.84 10.24 14.38
C ASN A 5 -6.60 8.95 14.06
N GLN A 6 -7.72 8.69 14.73
CA GLN A 6 -8.53 7.49 14.50
C GLN A 6 -9.10 7.42 13.09
N LYS A 7 -9.30 8.57 12.44
CA LYS A 7 -9.72 8.63 11.02
C LYS A 7 -8.78 7.88 10.09
N TYR A 8 -7.46 7.92 10.35
CA TYR A 8 -6.48 7.18 9.55
C TYR A 8 -6.70 5.66 9.67
N LEU A 9 -6.89 5.15 10.89
CA LEU A 9 -7.15 3.73 11.09
C LEU A 9 -8.49 3.31 10.49
N THR A 10 -9.56 4.09 10.69
CA THR A 10 -10.87 3.82 10.10
C THR A 10 -10.79 3.75 8.57
N MET A 11 -10.10 4.71 7.95
CA MET A 11 -9.91 4.70 6.50
C MET A 11 -9.03 3.53 6.04
N ALA A 12 -7.95 3.21 6.76
CA ALA A 12 -7.11 2.06 6.44
C ALA A 12 -7.94 0.76 6.40
N LEU A 13 -8.77 0.54 7.43
CA LEU A 13 -9.66 -0.62 7.50
C LEU A 13 -10.75 -0.61 6.42
N ALA A 14 -11.24 0.57 6.02
CA ALA A 14 -12.18 0.69 4.91
C ALA A 14 -11.51 0.29 3.57
N TYR A 15 -10.29 0.76 3.31
CA TYR A 15 -9.51 0.37 2.12
C TYR A 15 -9.21 -1.13 2.10
N ILE A 16 -8.89 -1.73 3.25
CA ILE A 16 -8.77 -3.18 3.37
C ILE A 16 -10.05 -3.88 2.93
N GLU A 17 -11.21 -3.44 3.42
CA GLU A 17 -12.48 -4.10 3.11
C GLU A 17 -12.88 -3.94 1.64
N ILE A 18 -12.67 -2.75 1.06
CA ILE A 18 -12.92 -2.49 -0.36
C ILE A 18 -12.06 -3.40 -1.24
N GLY A 19 -10.76 -3.47 -0.96
CA GLY A 19 -9.84 -4.33 -1.71
C GLY A 19 -10.17 -5.81 -1.55
N ARG A 20 -10.51 -6.25 -0.32
CA ARG A 20 -10.95 -7.62 -0.04
C ARG A 20 -12.18 -7.99 -0.86
N VAL A 21 -13.24 -7.18 -0.81
CA VAL A 21 -14.48 -7.44 -1.56
C VAL A 21 -14.23 -7.42 -3.07
N ALA A 22 -13.42 -6.48 -3.57
CA ALA A 22 -13.06 -6.43 -4.99
C ALA A 22 -12.31 -7.69 -5.43
N SER A 23 -11.40 -8.21 -4.60
CA SER A 23 -10.64 -9.44 -4.87
C SER A 23 -11.48 -10.73 -4.81
N LEU A 24 -12.72 -10.66 -4.32
CA LEU A 24 -13.69 -11.77 -4.33
C LEU A 24 -14.65 -11.71 -5.52
N SER A 25 -14.45 -10.79 -6.47
CA SER A 25 -15.32 -10.67 -7.63
C SER A 25 -15.20 -11.88 -8.55
N ASP A 26 -16.33 -12.50 -8.89
CA ASP A 26 -16.42 -13.56 -9.90
C ASP A 26 -16.39 -13.02 -11.36
N SER A 27 -16.11 -11.72 -11.53
CA SER A 27 -16.02 -11.09 -12.85
C SER A 27 -14.75 -11.53 -13.57
N GLU A 28 -14.84 -11.84 -14.86
CA GLU A 28 -13.66 -12.06 -15.70
C GLU A 28 -12.70 -10.87 -15.72
N GLN A 29 -13.19 -9.66 -15.39
CA GLN A 29 -12.35 -8.46 -15.24
C GLN A 29 -11.31 -8.60 -14.14
N ILE A 30 -11.54 -9.44 -13.12
CA ILE A 30 -10.57 -9.64 -12.02
C ILE A 30 -9.22 -10.18 -12.51
N LYS A 31 -9.22 -10.87 -13.66
CA LYS A 31 -8.01 -11.44 -14.28
C LYS A 31 -7.24 -10.39 -15.09
N THR A 32 -7.80 -9.19 -15.28
CA THR A 32 -7.13 -8.11 -16.00
C THR A 32 -6.15 -7.38 -15.10
N THR A 33 -5.03 -6.96 -15.68
CA THR A 33 -4.00 -6.19 -14.99
C THR A 33 -4.55 -4.92 -14.37
N ASP A 34 -5.46 -4.21 -15.06
CA ASP A 34 -6.06 -2.97 -14.56
C ASP A 34 -6.87 -3.19 -13.29
N PHE A 35 -7.64 -4.28 -13.22
CA PHE A 35 -8.44 -4.59 -12.05
C PHE A 35 -7.55 -5.03 -10.87
N GLN A 36 -6.52 -5.84 -11.12
CA GLN A 36 -5.55 -6.21 -10.09
C GLN A 36 -4.76 -5.01 -9.57
N ASN A 37 -4.40 -4.06 -10.44
CA ASN A 37 -3.77 -2.81 -10.03
C ASN A 37 -4.70 -1.99 -9.14
N ALA A 38 -6.00 -1.94 -9.45
CA ALA A 38 -6.98 -1.27 -8.61
C ALA A 38 -7.12 -1.94 -7.23
N ILE A 39 -7.07 -3.28 -7.15
CA ILE A 39 -7.03 -4.03 -5.88
C ILE A 39 -5.74 -3.70 -5.10
N ALA A 40 -4.58 -3.76 -5.75
CA ALA A 40 -3.29 -3.46 -5.14
C ALA A 40 -3.25 -2.04 -4.56
N TYR A 41 -3.83 -1.09 -5.27
CA TYR A 41 -3.93 0.30 -4.80
C TYR A 41 -4.73 0.44 -3.51
N GLN A 42 -5.81 -0.35 -3.33
CA GLN A 42 -6.53 -0.34 -2.06
C GLN A 42 -5.64 -0.83 -0.91
N LEU A 43 -4.87 -1.89 -1.14
CA LEU A 43 -3.97 -2.42 -0.12
C LEU A 43 -2.83 -1.44 0.19
N PHE A 44 -2.27 -0.79 -0.82
CA PHE A 44 -1.22 0.21 -0.67
C PHE A 44 -1.67 1.35 0.25
N HIS A 45 -2.82 1.94 -0.06
CA HIS A 45 -3.36 3.03 0.76
C HIS A 45 -3.74 2.58 2.17
N ALA A 46 -4.26 1.36 2.33
CA ALA A 46 -4.54 0.83 3.65
C ALA A 46 -3.28 0.83 4.53
N ILE A 47 -2.15 0.37 3.99
CA ILE A 47 -0.88 0.29 4.72
C ILE A 47 -0.31 1.69 4.98
N GLU A 48 -0.35 2.58 3.98
CA GLU A 48 0.09 3.97 4.12
C GLU A 48 -0.65 4.68 5.28
N LEU A 49 -1.98 4.57 5.30
CA LEU A 49 -2.82 5.17 6.33
C LEU A 49 -2.61 4.52 7.69
N PHE A 50 -2.38 3.21 7.73
CA PHE A 50 -2.03 2.51 8.95
C PHE A 50 -0.68 3.00 9.54
N TYR A 51 0.36 3.18 8.72
CA TYR A 51 1.61 3.75 9.21
C TYR A 51 1.41 5.18 9.70
N LYS A 52 0.67 6.03 8.97
CA LYS A 52 0.32 7.38 9.43
C LYS A 52 -0.39 7.35 10.79
N TYR A 53 -1.31 6.41 11.01
CA TYR A 53 -1.95 6.20 12.31
C TYR A 53 -0.96 5.83 13.41
N MET A 54 -0.10 4.82 13.17
CA MET A 54 0.86 4.33 14.16
C MET A 54 1.93 5.37 14.52
N LEU A 55 2.42 6.13 13.54
CA LEU A 55 3.32 7.26 13.75
C LEU A 55 2.63 8.36 14.58
N ALA A 56 1.37 8.67 14.26
CA ALA A 56 0.61 9.67 14.99
C ALA A 56 0.33 9.28 16.46
N LYS A 57 0.21 7.97 16.78
CA LYS A 57 0.16 7.49 18.18
C LYS A 57 1.43 7.84 18.96
N LYS A 58 2.58 7.98 18.29
CA LYS A 58 3.87 8.41 18.88
C LYS A 58 4.10 9.93 18.80
N GLY A 59 3.10 10.70 18.39
CA GLY A 59 3.21 12.15 18.23
C GLY A 59 3.90 12.61 16.94
N VAL A 60 4.23 11.69 16.02
CA VAL A 60 4.85 12.01 14.74
C VAL A 60 3.78 12.19 13.67
N LYS A 61 3.73 13.37 13.05
CA LYS A 61 2.83 13.65 11.91
C LYS A 61 3.64 13.72 10.62
N ARG A 62 3.38 12.79 9.69
CA ARG A 62 3.96 12.78 8.35
C ARG A 62 2.88 13.06 7.32
N LYS A 63 3.17 13.95 6.37
CA LYS A 63 2.30 14.25 5.22
C LYS A 63 2.67 13.46 3.96
N THR A 64 3.86 12.85 3.93
CA THR A 64 4.34 12.04 2.80
C THR A 64 3.39 10.88 2.47
N HIS A 65 3.33 10.51 1.20
CA HIS A 65 2.67 9.30 0.70
C HIS A 65 3.68 8.20 0.38
N ILE A 66 4.97 8.46 0.61
CA ILE A 66 6.06 7.54 0.28
C ILE A 66 6.09 6.43 1.34
N LEU A 67 5.69 5.23 0.94
CA LEU A 67 5.53 4.10 1.86
C LEU A 67 6.84 3.70 2.54
N ASN A 68 7.96 3.71 1.81
CA ASN A 68 9.28 3.37 2.36
C ASN A 68 9.72 4.33 3.47
N GLU A 69 9.41 5.63 3.37
CA GLU A 69 9.70 6.61 4.41
C GLU A 69 8.85 6.36 5.66
N LEU A 70 7.57 6.04 5.45
CA LEU A 70 6.64 5.73 6.53
C LEU A 70 7.03 4.45 7.27
N ASP A 71 7.41 3.41 6.53
CA ASP A 71 7.86 2.12 7.06
C ASP A 71 9.18 2.25 7.83
N ALA A 72 10.18 2.93 7.27
CA ALA A 72 11.45 3.15 7.96
C ALA A 72 11.26 3.90 9.30
N GLU A 73 10.44 4.94 9.31
CA GLU A 73 10.12 5.68 10.53
C GLU A 73 9.30 4.83 11.52
N TYR A 74 8.37 4.01 11.01
CA TYR A 74 7.58 3.09 11.81
C TYR A 74 8.49 2.08 12.52
N LYS A 75 9.37 1.39 11.78
CA LYS A 75 10.36 0.44 12.31
C LYS A 75 11.26 1.07 13.37
N ARG A 76 11.65 2.33 13.18
CA ARG A 76 12.45 3.09 14.17
C ARG A 76 11.70 3.33 15.49
N LEU A 77 10.40 3.59 15.44
CA LEU A 77 9.57 3.91 16.62
C LEU A 77 8.93 2.69 17.29
N TYR A 78 8.80 1.58 16.55
CA TYR A 78 8.24 0.32 17.01
C TYR A 78 9.24 -0.82 16.77
N PRO A 79 10.38 -0.84 17.48
CA PRO A 79 11.38 -1.88 17.31
C PRO A 79 10.91 -3.23 17.86
N GLY A 80 11.27 -4.31 17.17
CA GLY A 80 11.06 -5.69 17.59
C GLY A 80 10.03 -6.47 16.75
N ASP A 81 10.23 -7.78 16.66
CA ASP A 81 9.55 -8.67 15.71
C ASP A 81 8.02 -8.64 15.80
N LYS A 82 7.49 -8.44 17.02
CA LYS A 82 6.05 -8.35 17.23
C LYS A 82 5.40 -7.19 16.46
N PHE A 83 6.16 -6.13 16.17
CA PHE A 83 5.70 -4.95 15.47
C PHE A 83 5.87 -5.02 13.94
N ILE A 84 6.49 -6.06 13.40
CA ILE A 84 6.66 -6.19 11.95
C ILE A 84 5.29 -6.31 11.27
N LEU A 85 5.01 -5.45 10.31
CA LEU A 85 3.87 -5.57 9.40
C LEU A 85 4.39 -6.05 8.04
N ASP A 86 4.26 -7.35 7.78
CA ASP A 86 4.65 -7.94 6.50
C ASP A 86 3.60 -7.62 5.42
N HIS A 87 4.05 -7.04 4.30
CA HIS A 87 3.20 -6.59 3.21
C HIS A 87 3.92 -6.66 1.85
N PRO A 88 3.17 -6.82 0.73
CA PRO A 88 3.77 -7.06 -0.58
C PRO A 88 4.47 -5.85 -1.21
N PHE A 89 4.40 -4.67 -0.60
CA PHE A 89 5.00 -3.44 -1.11
C PHE A 89 6.40 -3.17 -0.52
N ASP A 90 7.20 -4.21 -0.37
CA ASP A 90 8.62 -4.08 -0.06
C ASP A 90 9.43 -4.19 -1.35
N PHE A 91 9.86 -3.04 -1.87
CA PHE A 91 10.66 -2.97 -3.08
C PHE A 91 12.17 -3.16 -2.80
N SER A 92 12.58 -3.41 -1.55
CA SER A 92 14.01 -3.49 -1.20
C SER A 92 14.69 -4.76 -1.71
N ASP A 93 13.95 -5.88 -1.81
CA ASP A 93 14.43 -7.18 -2.29
C ASP A 93 13.83 -7.56 -3.67
N TYR A 94 13.41 -6.56 -4.45
CA TYR A 94 12.80 -6.81 -5.75
C TYR A 94 13.80 -7.39 -6.76
N GLU A 95 13.67 -8.68 -7.10
CA GLU A 95 14.33 -9.29 -8.25
C GLU A 95 13.38 -9.36 -9.44
N CYS A 96 13.81 -8.73 -10.54
CA CYS A 96 13.10 -8.71 -11.82
C CYS A 96 12.88 -10.13 -12.34
N ILE A 97 11.63 -10.49 -12.61
CA ILE A 97 11.28 -11.79 -13.20
C ILE A 97 11.65 -11.75 -14.69
N ALA A 98 12.29 -12.81 -15.19
CA ALA A 98 12.85 -12.90 -16.56
C ALA A 98 11.85 -12.65 -17.73
N LEU A 99 10.57 -12.43 -17.44
CA LEU A 99 9.55 -12.04 -18.41
C LEU A 99 9.59 -10.56 -18.81
N ASN A 100 10.38 -9.70 -18.15
CA ASN A 100 10.37 -8.25 -18.43
C ASN A 100 11.74 -7.57 -18.23
N GLU A 101 12.65 -7.71 -19.20
CA GLU A 101 14.05 -7.23 -19.15
C GLU A 101 14.21 -5.71 -18.91
N ASN A 102 13.16 -4.92 -19.18
CA ASN A 102 13.17 -3.45 -19.05
C ASN A 102 12.55 -2.94 -17.74
N GLU A 103 12.17 -3.83 -16.83
CA GLU A 103 11.45 -3.49 -15.61
C GLU A 103 12.16 -2.47 -14.71
N PRO A 104 13.49 -2.50 -14.47
CA PRO A 104 14.16 -1.48 -13.66
C PRO A 104 14.04 -0.06 -14.24
N GLU A 105 13.99 0.06 -15.56
CA GLU A 105 13.81 1.33 -16.26
C GLU A 105 12.34 1.80 -16.17
N LEU A 106 11.40 0.87 -16.27
CA LEU A 106 9.97 1.12 -16.07
C LEU A 106 9.65 1.58 -14.64
N VAL A 107 10.34 1.04 -13.63
CA VAL A 107 10.25 1.49 -12.24
C VAL A 107 10.71 2.92 -12.09
N ASN A 108 11.90 3.23 -12.59
CA ASN A 108 12.45 4.57 -12.52
C ASN A 108 11.57 5.58 -13.26
N ASN A 109 10.98 5.19 -14.38
CA ASN A 109 10.04 6.03 -15.13
C ASN A 109 8.71 6.20 -14.38
N HIS A 110 8.18 5.15 -13.78
CA HIS A 110 6.97 5.21 -12.96
C HIS A 110 7.16 6.11 -11.73
N LEU A 111 8.26 5.95 -10.99
CA LEU A 111 8.56 6.81 -9.84
C LEU A 111 8.71 8.28 -10.25
N LYS A 112 9.31 8.57 -11.41
CA LYS A 112 9.43 9.94 -11.94
C LYS A 112 8.12 10.54 -12.45
N GLU A 113 7.27 9.73 -13.11
CA GLU A 113 6.00 10.19 -13.67
C GLU A 113 4.93 10.43 -12.58
N PHE A 114 4.98 9.63 -11.50
CA PHE A 114 3.97 9.63 -10.43
C PHE A 114 4.44 10.24 -9.10
N SER A 115 5.70 10.69 -8.99
CA SER A 115 6.15 11.64 -7.93
C SER A 115 6.45 13.05 -8.46
N PRO A 116 5.49 13.78 -9.06
CA PRO A 116 5.65 15.21 -9.26
C PRO A 116 5.58 15.93 -7.90
N ASP A 117 6.49 16.89 -7.68
CA ASP A 117 6.71 17.66 -6.44
C ASP A 117 5.47 18.38 -5.84
N PHE A 118 4.30 18.34 -6.50
CA PHE A 118 3.19 19.26 -6.25
C PHE A 118 1.80 18.64 -6.04
N MET A 119 1.58 17.32 -6.16
CA MET A 119 0.20 16.80 -6.24
C MET A 119 -0.13 15.78 -5.15
N ASP A 120 -0.48 16.31 -3.97
CA ASP A 120 -0.93 15.63 -2.75
C ASP A 120 -2.32 14.96 -2.89
N GLN A 121 -3.21 15.41 -3.79
CA GLN A 121 -4.52 14.78 -3.91
C GLN A 121 -5.04 14.74 -5.34
N HIS A 122 -5.75 13.65 -5.62
CA HIS A 122 -6.62 13.34 -6.76
C HIS A 122 -6.03 12.46 -7.87
N LEU A 123 -6.56 11.22 -7.90
CA LEU A 123 -6.89 10.46 -9.10
C LEU A 123 -5.83 10.51 -10.20
N ARG A 124 -4.84 9.63 -10.14
CA ARG A 124 -3.95 9.40 -11.27
C ARG A 124 -3.85 7.92 -11.59
N TYR A 125 -4.75 7.45 -12.44
CA TYR A 125 -4.32 6.54 -13.49
C TYR A 125 -4.71 7.10 -14.86
N PRO A 126 -3.72 7.24 -15.76
CA PRO A 126 -4.02 7.21 -17.18
C PRO A 126 -4.40 5.79 -17.59
N THR A 127 -5.36 5.68 -18.50
CA THR A 127 -5.76 4.41 -19.13
C THR A 127 -4.59 3.83 -19.95
N GLY A 128 -4.28 2.55 -19.78
CA GLY A 128 -3.31 1.79 -20.59
C GLY A 128 -2.05 1.31 -19.85
N GLN A 129 -1.05 0.81 -20.61
CA GLN A 129 0.22 0.16 -20.20
C GLN A 129 1.17 1.01 -19.29
N LYS A 130 0.66 2.04 -18.63
CA LYS A 130 1.40 3.08 -17.90
C LYS A 130 1.61 2.79 -16.42
N THR A 131 1.25 1.61 -15.93
CA THR A 131 1.56 1.16 -14.57
C THR A 131 3.00 0.65 -14.40
N GLY A 132 3.89 0.92 -15.36
CA GLY A 132 5.27 0.46 -15.33
C GLY A 132 5.43 -1.05 -15.54
N GLY A 133 4.42 -1.75 -16.07
CA GLY A 133 4.50 -3.18 -16.40
C GLY A 133 4.25 -4.15 -15.24
N TYR A 134 4.00 -3.65 -14.02
CA TYR A 134 3.69 -4.49 -12.86
C TYR A 134 2.35 -5.20 -12.99
N ILE A 135 2.34 -6.50 -12.70
CA ILE A 135 1.14 -7.33 -12.59
C ILE A 135 1.05 -7.79 -11.15
N TYR A 136 0.05 -7.27 -10.42
CA TYR A 136 -0.27 -7.77 -9.09
C TYR A 136 -1.27 -8.93 -9.20
N SER A 137 -1.21 -9.87 -8.27
CA SER A 137 -2.27 -10.85 -8.04
C SER A 137 -2.50 -10.91 -6.53
N ILE A 138 -3.41 -10.07 -6.06
CA ILE A 138 -3.69 -9.94 -4.63
C ILE A 138 -5.07 -10.52 -4.36
N ASP A 139 -5.09 -11.55 -3.53
CA ASP A 139 -6.32 -12.21 -3.11
C ASP A 139 -6.88 -11.64 -1.80
N ALA A 140 -8.11 -12.04 -1.49
CA ALA A 140 -8.79 -11.66 -0.26
C ALA A 140 -8.04 -12.08 1.00
N SER A 141 -7.32 -13.22 0.95
CA SER A 141 -6.58 -13.75 2.09
C SER A 141 -5.45 -12.80 2.51
N THR A 142 -4.84 -12.11 1.55
CA THR A 142 -3.82 -11.09 1.80
C THR A 142 -4.39 -9.93 2.62
N PHE A 143 -5.58 -9.45 2.25
CA PHE A 143 -6.28 -8.42 3.00
C PHE A 143 -6.64 -8.88 4.41
N ASP A 144 -7.17 -10.09 4.58
CA ASP A 144 -7.55 -10.64 5.88
C ASP A 144 -6.36 -10.79 6.83
N ARG A 145 -5.23 -11.27 6.30
CA ARG A 145 -3.96 -11.39 7.02
C ARG A 145 -3.46 -10.03 7.51
N ILE A 146 -3.41 -9.05 6.61
CA ILE A 146 -2.93 -7.70 6.92
C ILE A 146 -3.86 -6.99 7.89
N LYS A 147 -5.19 -7.10 7.71
CA LYS A 147 -6.20 -6.58 8.65
C LYS A 147 -5.97 -7.10 10.06
N SER A 148 -5.85 -8.42 10.18
CA SER A 148 -5.65 -9.10 11.47
C SER A 148 -4.36 -8.62 12.13
N LYS A 149 -3.29 -8.47 11.36
CA LYS A 149 -2.02 -7.96 11.87
C LYS A 149 -2.12 -6.49 12.29
N MET A 150 -2.73 -5.62 11.49
CA MET A 150 -2.96 -4.20 11.85
C MET A 150 -3.71 -4.09 13.18
N LEU A 151 -4.81 -4.83 13.34
CA LEU A 151 -5.61 -4.81 14.57
C LEU A 151 -4.82 -5.33 15.78
N TYR A 152 -4.02 -6.38 15.62
CA TYR A 152 -3.11 -6.84 16.66
C TYR A 152 -2.13 -5.73 17.10
N LEU A 153 -1.50 -5.06 16.12
CA LEU A 153 -0.51 -4.01 16.36
C LEU A 153 -1.09 -2.75 17.00
N VAL A 154 -2.35 -2.39 16.69
CA VAL A 154 -3.02 -1.24 17.31
C VAL A 154 -3.20 -1.43 18.82
N ASN A 155 -3.40 -2.68 19.26
CA ASN A 155 -3.66 -3.05 20.65
C ASN A 155 -2.40 -3.38 21.45
N CYS A 156 -1.22 -3.33 20.83
CA CYS A 156 0.09 -3.44 21.48
C CYS A 156 0.65 -2.07 21.90
#